data_AF-E4YKZ1-F1
#
_entry.id   AF-E4YKZ1-F1
#
_cell.length_a   1.000
_cell.length_b   1.000
_cell.length_c   1.000
_cell.angle_alpha   90.00
_cell.angle_beta   90.00
_cell.angle_gamma   90.00
#
_symmetry.space_group_name_H-M   'P 1'
#
loop_
_entity.id
_entity.type
_entity.pdbx_description
1 polymer ?
#
loop_
_entity_poly.entity_id
_entity_poly.type
_entity_poly.pdbx_seq_one_letter_code
_entity_poly.pdbx_strand_id
1 'polypeptide(L)'
;MRLFVFSIAASTAGEIALNNADIAKFRCKSTGSWQLPQSCGSTCSDGDKAFVACQVDLTVDPSDDSFLLFTSNGIPDHNACAAAPQSTVDVQNYSYKIPREPVYRTGNLEDFETTNMGEIGFAINGVPFYNPYDAACCDAGLYELHALDLCYAHPNGQGGKYHYHVWSPCIAECTGASEFVGIALDGFPIYGPGINPDTGMVWSQSDMDFCGGKEVDGKYAYYVTVDFPYVLQCYRGETSSTFRNGEQFQGSGNCAANNEGCSPGNMAIGGTGGPSGRPAGPPGRKRRDVKDPTESWFNELEYLSSLGNISSYSGEILSKVGSRRRRSVATLSAAIDDVIDAGDARFTKNIYLKHLSYQCNSCNGARDLNTDCTGILDNTCTGVKSVLTIEGDDSSETSQDTENQNSENENGGNGSDAITPIFLMLFVSVILT
;
A
#
# COMPACT_ATOMS: atom_id res chain seq x y z
N MET A 1 -21.36 6.74 55.65
CA MET A 1 -21.94 6.28 54.37
C MET A 1 -21.12 6.93 53.27
N ARG A 2 -20.12 6.22 52.71
CA ARG A 2 -19.25 6.76 51.65
C ARG A 2 -19.98 6.62 50.32
N LEU A 3 -20.31 7.74 49.70
CA LEU A 3 -20.96 7.82 48.41
C LEU A 3 -19.92 7.43 47.34
N PHE A 4 -20.04 6.23 46.78
CA PHE A 4 -19.30 5.86 45.58
C PHE A 4 -20.00 6.50 44.39
N VAL A 5 -19.40 7.54 43.82
CA VAL A 5 -19.79 8.07 42.52
C VAL A 5 -19.19 7.14 41.47
N PHE A 6 -20.00 6.25 40.92
CA PHE A 6 -19.66 5.56 39.68
C PHE A 6 -19.72 6.59 38.56
N SER A 7 -18.56 7.02 38.08
CA SER A 7 -18.47 7.71 36.79
C SER A 7 -18.65 6.65 35.71
N ILE A 8 -19.84 6.62 35.12
CA ILE A 8 -20.07 5.91 33.86
C ILE A 8 -19.44 6.81 32.81
N ALA A 9 -18.26 6.42 32.32
CA ALA A 9 -17.75 6.98 31.07
C ALA A 9 -18.72 6.55 29.98
N ALA A 10 -19.51 7.50 29.47
CA ALA A 10 -20.25 7.30 28.24
C ALA A 10 -19.21 7.12 27.12
N SER A 11 -19.13 5.92 26.57
CA SER A 11 -18.43 5.65 25.32
C SER A 11 -18.95 6.61 24.26
N THR A 12 -18.08 7.39 23.63
CA THR A 12 -18.40 8.22 22.46
C THR A 12 -18.55 7.30 21.23
N ALA A 13 -19.65 6.53 21.21
CA ALA A 13 -20.03 5.63 20.13
C ALA A 13 -19.91 6.26 18.72
N GLY A 14 -20.06 7.59 18.61
CA GLY A 14 -20.00 8.32 17.34
C GLY A 14 -18.62 8.77 16.82
N GLU A 15 -17.50 8.61 17.55
CA GLU A 15 -16.21 9.18 17.12
C GLU A 15 -15.34 8.27 16.25
N ILE A 16 -15.49 6.94 16.37
CA ILE A 16 -14.70 5.93 15.65
C ILE A 16 -15.41 5.43 14.38
N ALA A 17 -16.75 5.49 14.35
CA ALA A 17 -17.55 5.05 13.21
C ALA A 17 -17.24 5.84 11.92
N LEU A 18 -17.29 5.16 10.77
CA LEU A 18 -17.21 5.84 9.49
C LEU A 18 -18.38 6.83 9.34
N ASN A 19 -18.04 8.07 9.01
CA ASN A 19 -19.02 9.09 8.70
C ASN A 19 -19.55 8.91 7.25
N ASN A 20 -20.64 9.60 6.92
CA ASN A 20 -21.24 9.49 5.60
C ASN A 20 -20.32 9.95 4.45
N ALA A 21 -19.36 10.85 4.72
CA ALA A 21 -18.42 11.28 3.71
C ALA A 21 -17.40 10.18 3.38
N ASP A 22 -16.93 9.44 4.38
CA ASP A 22 -16.05 8.28 4.17
C ASP A 22 -16.78 7.12 3.50
N ILE A 23 -18.03 6.86 3.87
CA ILE A 23 -18.89 5.88 3.18
C ILE A 23 -19.05 6.26 1.71
N ALA A 24 -19.31 7.54 1.40
CA ALA A 24 -19.47 8.03 0.03
C ALA A 24 -18.18 8.00 -0.82
N LYS A 25 -17.01 7.73 -0.22
CA LYS A 25 -15.77 7.50 -0.97
C LYS A 25 -15.74 6.13 -1.65
N PHE A 26 -16.56 5.16 -1.21
CA PHE A 26 -16.69 3.87 -1.88
C PHE A 26 -17.41 4.00 -3.20
N ARG A 27 -16.64 4.21 -4.28
CA ARG A 27 -17.13 4.38 -5.64
C ARG A 27 -16.00 4.13 -6.63
N CYS A 28 -16.35 3.68 -7.83
CA CYS A 28 -15.41 3.58 -8.94
C CYS A 28 -15.08 4.98 -9.47
N LYS A 29 -13.80 5.34 -9.54
CA LYS A 29 -13.33 6.67 -9.99
C LYS A 29 -13.36 6.81 -11.51
N SER A 30 -13.13 5.72 -12.23
CA SER A 30 -13.14 5.67 -13.69
C SER A 30 -14.09 4.60 -14.21
N THR A 31 -14.56 4.81 -15.43
CA THR A 31 -15.30 3.84 -16.23
C THR A 31 -14.49 3.51 -17.47
N GLY A 32 -14.49 2.25 -17.90
CA GLY A 32 -13.76 1.85 -19.12
C GLY A 32 -12.31 1.47 -18.88
N SER A 33 -11.92 1.26 -17.62
CA SER A 33 -10.66 0.64 -17.26
C SER A 33 -10.55 -0.75 -17.89
N TRP A 34 -9.34 -1.11 -18.32
CA TRP A 34 -9.06 -2.36 -18.98
C TRP A 34 -8.07 -3.21 -18.21
N GLN A 35 -8.06 -4.49 -18.53
CA GLN A 35 -7.13 -5.48 -18.00
C GLN A 35 -6.57 -6.35 -19.13
N LEU A 36 -5.34 -6.84 -18.94
CA LEU A 36 -4.74 -7.78 -19.87
C LEU A 36 -5.29 -9.21 -19.67
N PRO A 37 -5.51 -9.96 -20.76
CA PRO A 37 -5.87 -11.37 -20.66
C PRO A 37 -4.64 -12.23 -20.30
N GLN A 38 -4.90 -13.38 -19.67
CA GLN A 38 -3.88 -14.36 -19.22
C GLN A 38 -2.80 -14.70 -20.26
N SER A 39 -3.22 -14.84 -21.52
CA SER A 39 -2.39 -15.37 -22.61
C SER A 39 -1.47 -14.34 -23.23
N CYS A 40 -1.67 -13.06 -22.93
CA CYS A 40 -0.98 -11.99 -23.62
C CYS A 40 0.06 -11.40 -22.65
N GLY A 41 1.33 -11.71 -22.91
CA GLY A 41 2.47 -11.10 -22.22
C GLY A 41 2.78 -9.72 -22.80
N SER A 42 4.05 -9.44 -23.09
CA SER A 42 4.50 -8.16 -23.66
C SER A 42 4.09 -7.88 -25.13
N THR A 43 3.18 -8.69 -25.70
CA THR A 43 2.80 -8.64 -27.13
C THR A 43 1.31 -8.34 -27.34
N CYS A 44 0.62 -7.85 -26.32
CA CYS A 44 -0.81 -7.50 -26.40
C CYS A 44 -1.06 -6.43 -27.46
N SER A 45 -2.12 -6.60 -28.25
CA SER A 45 -2.73 -5.52 -29.01
C SER A 45 -3.88 -4.90 -28.21
N ASP A 46 -4.34 -3.71 -28.60
CA ASP A 46 -5.52 -3.08 -27.98
C ASP A 46 -6.78 -3.97 -28.07
N GLY A 47 -6.86 -4.84 -29.09
CA GLY A 47 -7.99 -5.76 -29.26
C GLY A 47 -8.01 -6.93 -28.28
N ASP A 48 -6.91 -7.20 -27.58
CA ASP A 48 -6.82 -8.28 -26.60
C ASP A 48 -7.29 -7.86 -25.21
N LYS A 49 -7.46 -6.55 -24.97
CA LYS A 49 -7.88 -5.99 -23.68
C LYS A 49 -9.30 -6.40 -23.32
N ALA A 50 -9.50 -6.76 -22.05
CA ALA A 50 -10.83 -6.96 -21.49
C ALA A 50 -11.29 -5.72 -20.73
N PHE A 51 -12.50 -5.26 -21.02
CA PHE A 51 -13.12 -4.10 -20.40
C PHE A 51 -14.26 -4.57 -19.50
N VAL A 52 -14.01 -4.58 -18.20
CA VAL A 52 -14.99 -4.99 -17.20
C VAL A 52 -15.21 -3.79 -16.27
N ALA A 53 -16.47 -3.41 -16.06
CA ALA A 53 -16.76 -2.25 -15.24
C ALA A 53 -16.57 -2.57 -13.75
N CYS A 54 -15.86 -1.70 -13.03
CA CYS A 54 -15.84 -1.70 -11.57
C CYS A 54 -17.26 -1.53 -11.01
N GLN A 55 -17.55 -2.23 -9.92
CA GLN A 55 -18.74 -2.05 -9.10
C GLN A 55 -18.36 -2.13 -7.62
N VAL A 56 -18.76 -1.12 -6.86
CA VAL A 56 -18.59 -1.07 -5.40
C VAL A 56 -19.71 -0.24 -4.80
N ASP A 57 -20.19 -0.67 -3.64
CA ASP A 57 -21.12 0.08 -2.79
C ASP A 57 -20.81 -0.20 -1.32
N LEU A 58 -20.81 0.84 -0.50
CA LEU A 58 -20.83 0.74 0.95
C LEU A 58 -21.99 1.60 1.45
N THR A 59 -22.90 1.01 2.21
CA THR A 59 -24.06 1.71 2.77
C THR A 59 -24.28 1.35 4.22
N VAL A 60 -24.98 2.20 4.96
CA VAL A 60 -25.51 1.82 6.29
C VAL A 60 -26.66 0.84 6.08
N ASP A 61 -26.65 -0.28 6.81
CA ASP A 61 -27.73 -1.27 6.71
C ASP A 61 -29.06 -0.63 7.14
N PRO A 62 -30.06 -0.52 6.23
CA PRO A 62 -31.32 0.14 6.53
C PRO A 62 -32.17 -0.63 7.55
N SER A 63 -31.84 -1.89 7.82
CA SER A 63 -32.51 -2.73 8.82
C SER A 63 -31.85 -2.67 10.20
N ASP A 64 -30.58 -2.27 10.28
CA ASP A 64 -29.79 -2.20 11.51
C ASP A 64 -28.57 -1.28 11.31
N ASP A 65 -28.69 -0.02 11.72
CA ASP A 65 -27.69 1.02 11.48
C ASP A 65 -26.35 0.81 12.22
N SER A 66 -26.27 -0.21 13.07
CA SER A 66 -25.04 -0.71 13.69
C SER A 66 -24.10 -1.39 12.68
N PHE A 67 -24.56 -1.63 11.45
CA PHE A 67 -23.79 -2.32 10.42
C PHE A 67 -23.69 -1.51 9.13
N LEU A 68 -22.61 -1.81 8.41
CA LEU A 68 -22.38 -1.41 7.04
C LEU A 68 -22.60 -2.62 6.12
N LEU A 69 -23.23 -2.40 4.97
CA LEU A 69 -23.35 -3.36 3.89
C LEU A 69 -22.35 -2.98 2.80
N PHE A 70 -21.36 -3.83 2.59
CA PHE A 70 -20.38 -3.69 1.53
C PHE A 70 -20.68 -4.68 0.40
N THR A 71 -20.69 -4.20 -0.84
CA THR A 71 -20.69 -5.05 -2.03
C THR A 71 -19.64 -4.61 -3.03
N SER A 72 -18.97 -5.56 -3.69
CA SER A 72 -18.09 -5.25 -4.81
C SER A 72 -17.92 -6.43 -5.75
N ASN A 73 -17.66 -6.13 -7.02
CA ASN A 73 -17.27 -7.12 -8.00
C ASN A 73 -15.75 -7.36 -8.08
N GLY A 74 -14.94 -6.69 -7.25
CA GLY A 74 -13.49 -6.89 -7.15
C GLY A 74 -12.68 -6.43 -8.37
N ILE A 75 -13.32 -5.76 -9.34
CA ILE A 75 -12.64 -5.24 -10.52
C ILE A 75 -12.06 -3.85 -10.19
N PRO A 76 -10.75 -3.60 -10.42
CA PRO A 76 -10.16 -2.30 -10.17
C PRO A 76 -10.80 -1.22 -11.05
N ASP A 77 -10.90 -0.01 -10.52
CA ASP A 77 -11.35 1.18 -11.24
C ASP A 77 -10.21 1.88 -12.01
N HIS A 78 -9.06 1.24 -12.12
CA HIS A 78 -7.90 1.67 -12.88
C HIS A 78 -7.46 0.53 -13.81
N ASN A 79 -6.58 0.84 -14.75
CA ASN A 79 -6.05 -0.19 -15.64
C ASN A 79 -5.20 -1.19 -14.86
N ALA A 80 -5.23 -2.47 -15.26
CA ALA A 80 -4.50 -3.54 -14.59
C ALA A 80 -3.63 -4.31 -15.58
N CYS A 81 -2.38 -4.57 -15.20
CA CYS A 81 -1.40 -5.19 -16.09
C CYS A 81 -0.45 -6.13 -15.33
N ALA A 82 -1.03 -7.03 -14.54
CA ALA A 82 -0.24 -8.01 -13.80
C ALA A 82 0.50 -8.96 -14.75
N ALA A 83 1.61 -9.53 -14.29
CA ALA A 83 2.45 -10.36 -15.14
C ALA A 83 1.78 -11.72 -15.45
N ALA A 84 1.90 -12.19 -16.69
CA ALA A 84 1.53 -13.57 -17.05
C ALA A 84 2.38 -14.59 -16.26
N PRO A 85 1.85 -15.78 -15.91
CA PRO A 85 0.63 -16.41 -16.43
C PRO A 85 -0.62 -16.18 -15.56
N GLN A 86 -0.59 -15.27 -14.59
CA GLN A 86 -1.70 -14.98 -13.67
C GLN A 86 -2.07 -13.50 -13.77
N SER A 87 -2.50 -13.07 -14.96
CA SER A 87 -2.79 -11.66 -15.26
C SER A 87 -4.28 -11.33 -15.38
N THR A 88 -5.14 -12.33 -15.59
CA THR A 88 -6.59 -12.12 -15.71
C THR A 88 -7.20 -11.72 -14.37
N VAL A 89 -8.01 -10.66 -14.39
CA VAL A 89 -8.85 -10.23 -13.27
C VAL A 89 -10.29 -10.70 -13.52
N ASP A 90 -10.75 -11.64 -12.70
CA ASP A 90 -12.09 -12.19 -12.81
C ASP A 90 -13.09 -11.41 -11.95
N VAL A 91 -14.33 -11.32 -12.43
CA VAL A 91 -15.45 -10.75 -11.67
C VAL A 91 -15.73 -11.58 -10.42
N GLN A 92 -15.74 -10.92 -9.27
CA GLN A 92 -16.08 -11.50 -7.97
C GLN A 92 -17.50 -11.10 -7.54
N ASN A 93 -17.97 -11.66 -6.43
CA ASN A 93 -19.20 -11.27 -5.76
C ASN A 93 -18.93 -11.12 -4.26
N TYR A 94 -18.25 -10.04 -3.89
CA TYR A 94 -18.00 -9.72 -2.49
C TYR A 94 -19.26 -9.12 -1.88
N SER A 95 -19.77 -9.75 -0.82
CA SER A 95 -20.85 -9.20 0.00
C SER A 95 -20.50 -9.38 1.47
N TYR A 96 -20.38 -8.26 2.18
CA TYR A 96 -20.04 -8.23 3.59
C TYR A 96 -21.03 -7.38 4.39
N LYS A 97 -21.36 -7.85 5.59
CA LYS A 97 -21.98 -7.05 6.64
C LYS A 97 -20.93 -6.81 7.73
N ILE A 98 -20.51 -5.56 7.92
CA ILE A 98 -19.38 -5.17 8.76
C ILE A 98 -19.89 -4.29 9.91
N PRO A 99 -19.40 -4.44 11.16
CA PRO A 99 -19.73 -3.52 12.24
C PRO A 99 -19.39 -2.08 11.88
N ARG A 100 -20.36 -1.18 12.01
CA ARG A 100 -20.15 0.26 11.79
C ARG A 100 -19.37 0.90 12.93
N GLU A 101 -19.59 0.41 14.14
CA GLU A 101 -18.86 0.78 15.35
C GLU A 101 -17.96 -0.39 15.77
N PRO A 102 -16.64 -0.31 15.51
CA PRO A 102 -15.71 -1.37 15.85
C PRO A 102 -15.61 -1.57 17.36
N VAL A 103 -15.58 -2.83 17.78
CA VAL A 103 -15.38 -3.20 19.19
C VAL A 103 -13.95 -3.68 19.36
N TYR A 104 -13.19 -3.04 20.25
CA TYR A 104 -11.82 -3.46 20.55
C TYR A 104 -11.76 -4.86 21.16
N ARG A 105 -10.85 -5.70 20.64
CA ARG A 105 -10.45 -6.94 21.33
C ARG A 105 -9.72 -6.60 22.62
N THR A 106 -9.89 -7.47 23.61
CA THR A 106 -9.20 -7.41 24.91
C THR A 106 -7.97 -8.35 24.93
N GLY A 107 -7.01 -8.06 25.80
CA GLY A 107 -5.77 -8.84 25.95
C GLY A 107 -4.53 -8.09 25.44
N ASN A 108 -3.38 -8.76 25.47
CA ASN A 108 -2.15 -8.18 24.93
C ASN A 108 -2.19 -8.29 23.40
N LEU A 109 -1.88 -7.20 22.71
CA LEU A 109 -1.90 -7.19 21.24
C LEU A 109 -0.92 -8.20 20.64
N GLU A 110 0.24 -8.43 21.28
CA GLU A 110 1.24 -9.39 20.82
C GLU A 110 0.75 -10.85 20.83
N ASP A 111 -0.32 -11.15 21.57
CA ASP A 111 -0.97 -12.46 21.60
C ASP A 111 -2.06 -12.60 20.52
N PHE A 112 -2.32 -11.55 19.73
CA PHE A 112 -3.35 -11.59 18.69
C PHE A 112 -2.88 -12.41 17.49
N GLU A 113 -3.73 -13.34 17.07
CA GLU A 113 -3.54 -14.09 15.83
C GLU A 113 -3.44 -13.16 14.62
N THR A 114 -2.59 -13.55 13.66
CA THR A 114 -2.48 -12.82 12.39
C THR A 114 -3.77 -12.91 11.58
N THR A 115 -3.96 -12.01 10.63
CA THR A 115 -5.10 -12.05 9.71
C THR A 115 -5.05 -13.24 8.74
N ASN A 116 -6.22 -13.66 8.25
CA ASN A 116 -6.40 -14.68 7.22
C ASN A 116 -5.64 -14.35 5.91
N MET A 117 -5.30 -15.37 5.12
CA MET A 117 -4.61 -15.25 3.81
C MET A 117 -5.46 -14.67 2.66
N GLY A 118 -6.60 -14.05 2.98
CA GLY A 118 -7.57 -13.58 2.00
C GLY A 118 -7.90 -12.12 2.21
N GLU A 119 -9.15 -11.75 1.94
CA GLU A 119 -9.64 -10.40 2.13
C GLU A 119 -9.53 -10.03 3.62
N ILE A 120 -8.81 -8.96 3.93
CA ILE A 120 -8.70 -8.43 5.30
C ILE A 120 -9.44 -7.10 5.49
N GLY A 121 -9.78 -6.47 4.38
CA GLY A 121 -10.47 -5.20 4.25
C GLY A 121 -10.68 -4.88 2.78
N PHE A 122 -11.31 -3.75 2.50
CA PHE A 122 -11.60 -3.29 1.13
C PHE A 122 -11.18 -1.85 0.94
N ALA A 123 -10.53 -1.59 -0.19
CA ALA A 123 -10.23 -0.25 -0.65
C ALA A 123 -11.51 0.46 -1.13
N ILE A 124 -11.45 1.78 -1.20
CA ILE A 124 -12.56 2.63 -1.68
C ILE A 124 -13.00 2.34 -3.12
N ASN A 125 -12.17 1.70 -3.93
CA ASN A 125 -12.55 1.24 -5.28
C ASN A 125 -13.15 -0.19 -5.30
N GLY A 126 -13.31 -0.83 -4.15
CA GLY A 126 -13.91 -2.16 -4.00
C GLY A 126 -12.95 -3.34 -4.12
N VAL A 127 -11.69 -3.10 -4.50
CA VAL A 127 -10.66 -4.13 -4.53
C VAL A 127 -10.24 -4.48 -3.09
N PRO A 128 -10.07 -5.77 -2.74
CA PRO A 128 -9.66 -6.17 -1.40
C PRO A 128 -8.20 -5.79 -1.09
N PHE A 129 -7.98 -5.41 0.16
CA PHE A 129 -6.66 -5.56 0.79
C PHE A 129 -6.51 -7.01 1.24
N TYR A 130 -5.37 -7.62 0.95
CA TYR A 130 -4.97 -8.91 1.50
C TYR A 130 -3.96 -8.72 2.62
N ASN A 131 -3.76 -9.77 3.42
CA ASN A 131 -2.75 -9.75 4.48
C ASN A 131 -1.35 -9.57 3.91
N PRO A 132 -0.37 -9.14 4.72
CA PRO A 132 0.97 -8.83 4.20
C PRO A 132 1.82 -10.07 3.91
N TYR A 133 1.24 -11.26 4.07
CA TYR A 133 1.92 -12.53 3.98
C TYR A 133 1.60 -13.22 2.64
N ASP A 134 2.60 -13.86 2.04
CA ASP A 134 2.39 -14.78 0.93
C ASP A 134 2.00 -16.18 1.46
N ALA A 135 1.74 -17.12 0.55
CA ALA A 135 1.39 -18.49 0.92
C ALA A 135 2.47 -19.25 1.73
N ALA A 136 3.72 -18.76 1.75
CA ALA A 136 4.82 -19.28 2.54
C ALA A 136 5.00 -18.54 3.88
N CYS A 137 4.08 -17.64 4.24
CA CYS A 137 4.16 -16.76 5.39
C CYS A 137 5.39 -15.83 5.36
N CYS A 138 5.83 -15.49 4.16
CA CYS A 138 6.84 -14.49 3.87
C CYS A 138 6.19 -13.16 3.46
N ASP A 139 6.98 -12.10 3.38
CA ASP A 139 6.56 -10.76 2.98
C ASP A 139 6.05 -10.69 1.54
N ALA A 140 4.74 -10.67 1.33
CA ALA A 140 4.14 -10.66 0.00
C ALA A 140 4.55 -9.43 -0.81
N GLY A 141 4.69 -8.27 -0.17
CA GLY A 141 5.14 -7.03 -0.83
C GLY A 141 6.53 -7.14 -1.45
N LEU A 142 7.38 -8.03 -0.92
CA LEU A 142 8.69 -8.32 -1.46
C LEU A 142 8.70 -9.54 -2.39
N TYR A 143 8.15 -10.66 -1.93
CA TYR A 143 8.27 -11.96 -2.60
C TYR A 143 7.30 -12.12 -3.78
N GLU A 144 6.21 -11.37 -3.82
CA GLU A 144 5.26 -11.35 -4.94
C GLU A 144 5.45 -10.16 -5.88
N LEU A 145 6.44 -9.27 -5.62
CA LEU A 145 6.67 -8.06 -6.42
C LEU A 145 6.81 -8.36 -7.93
N HIS A 146 7.39 -9.51 -8.26
CA HIS A 146 7.58 -9.99 -9.62
C HIS A 146 6.27 -10.20 -10.41
N ALA A 147 5.14 -10.38 -9.71
CA ALA A 147 3.82 -10.59 -10.29
C ALA A 147 2.97 -9.32 -10.32
N LEU A 148 3.33 -8.31 -9.50
CA LEU A 148 2.60 -7.05 -9.39
C LEU A 148 2.70 -6.23 -10.68
N ASP A 149 1.64 -5.50 -10.98
CA ASP A 149 1.70 -4.41 -11.95
C ASP A 149 2.21 -3.10 -11.30
N LEU A 150 2.28 -2.03 -12.09
CA LEU A 150 2.69 -0.71 -11.58
C LEU A 150 1.65 -0.04 -10.68
N CYS A 151 0.49 -0.65 -10.46
CA CYS A 151 -0.43 -0.31 -9.38
C CYS A 151 -0.16 -1.13 -8.10
N TYR A 152 0.93 -1.89 -8.06
CA TYR A 152 1.37 -2.69 -6.90
C TYR A 152 0.30 -3.69 -6.42
N ALA A 153 -0.41 -4.26 -7.37
CA ALA A 153 -1.38 -5.32 -7.13
C ALA A 153 -1.33 -6.36 -8.24
N HIS A 154 -1.95 -7.51 -7.96
CA HIS A 154 -2.05 -8.61 -8.90
C HIS A 154 -3.29 -9.46 -8.61
N PRO A 155 -3.79 -10.20 -9.61
CA PRO A 155 -4.78 -11.22 -9.36
C PRO A 155 -4.13 -12.50 -8.85
N ASN A 156 -4.80 -13.17 -7.92
CA ASN A 156 -4.37 -14.51 -7.54
C ASN A 156 -4.51 -15.48 -8.74
N GLY A 157 -3.62 -16.47 -8.82
CA GLY A 157 -3.67 -17.45 -9.91
C GLY A 157 -4.94 -18.29 -10.01
N GLN A 158 -5.71 -18.40 -8.93
CA GLN A 158 -6.94 -19.16 -8.89
C GLN A 158 -8.15 -18.22 -8.74
N GLY A 159 -8.83 -17.97 -9.85
CA GLY A 159 -10.07 -17.18 -9.89
C GLY A 159 -9.84 -15.68 -9.96
N GLY A 160 -8.66 -15.22 -10.38
CA GLY A 160 -8.43 -13.87 -10.89
C GLY A 160 -8.72 -12.74 -9.90
N LYS A 161 -8.59 -12.98 -8.59
CA LYS A 161 -8.93 -12.00 -7.55
C LYS A 161 -7.83 -10.96 -7.44
N TYR A 162 -8.01 -9.80 -8.05
CA TYR A 162 -7.08 -8.68 -7.92
C TYR A 162 -7.09 -8.15 -6.48
N HIS A 163 -5.91 -7.91 -5.91
CA HIS A 163 -5.79 -7.50 -4.50
C HIS A 163 -4.50 -6.72 -4.23
N TYR A 164 -4.53 -5.91 -3.17
CA TYR A 164 -3.38 -5.14 -2.69
C TYR A 164 -2.78 -5.79 -1.44
N HIS A 165 -1.47 -6.03 -1.44
CA HIS A 165 -0.69 -6.36 -0.23
C HIS A 165 -0.01 -5.13 0.39
N VAL A 166 0.26 -4.13 -0.44
CA VAL A 166 0.99 -2.91 -0.12
C VAL A 166 0.22 -1.68 -0.58
N TRP A 167 0.75 -0.48 -0.31
CA TRP A 167 0.18 0.74 -0.86
C TRP A 167 0.10 0.72 -2.38
N SER A 168 -1.06 1.09 -2.92
CA SER A 168 -1.24 1.34 -4.34
C SER A 168 -1.54 2.83 -4.60
N PRO A 169 -0.68 3.54 -5.36
CA PRO A 169 -0.97 4.92 -5.77
C PRO A 169 -2.12 5.02 -6.79
N CYS A 170 -2.66 3.88 -7.25
CA CYS A 170 -3.86 3.84 -8.08
C CYS A 170 -5.16 3.85 -7.24
N ILE A 171 -5.08 3.56 -5.92
CA ILE A 171 -6.22 3.68 -4.99
C ILE A 171 -6.49 5.14 -4.64
N ALA A 172 -5.46 5.87 -4.22
CA ALA A 172 -5.54 7.31 -3.94
C ALA A 172 -4.15 7.95 -4.01
N GLU A 173 -4.14 9.27 -3.90
CA GLU A 173 -2.94 10.09 -3.92
C GLU A 173 -2.22 10.05 -2.56
N CYS A 174 -0.89 9.97 -2.55
CA CYS A 174 -0.15 10.30 -1.34
C CYS A 174 0.15 11.81 -1.33
N THR A 175 -0.76 12.59 -0.75
CA THR A 175 -0.67 14.06 -0.72
C THR A 175 0.25 14.60 0.39
N GLY A 176 0.77 13.70 1.22
CA GLY A 176 1.47 14.03 2.46
C GLY A 176 0.57 13.96 3.69
N ALA A 177 -0.75 14.09 3.53
CA ALA A 177 -1.71 13.67 4.54
C ALA A 177 -2.01 12.18 4.37
N SER A 178 -2.29 11.48 5.48
CA SER A 178 -2.85 10.14 5.43
C SER A 178 -4.33 10.24 5.07
N GLU A 179 -4.68 9.84 3.85
CA GLU A 179 -6.05 9.86 3.34
C GLU A 179 -6.81 8.59 3.70
N PHE A 180 -8.13 8.66 3.86
CA PHE A 180 -8.96 7.46 4.03
C PHE A 180 -8.99 6.66 2.71
N VAL A 181 -8.58 5.39 2.76
CA VAL A 181 -8.43 4.55 1.56
C VAL A 181 -9.21 3.24 1.64
N GLY A 182 -9.79 2.90 2.78
CA GLY A 182 -10.60 1.70 2.91
C GLY A 182 -11.10 1.40 4.32
N ILE A 183 -11.69 0.22 4.46
CA ILE A 183 -12.22 -0.30 5.73
C ILE A 183 -11.68 -1.71 5.98
N ALA A 184 -11.25 -1.99 7.21
CA ALA A 184 -10.88 -3.34 7.64
C ALA A 184 -12.12 -4.16 8.02
N LEU A 185 -12.02 -5.49 8.00
CA LEU A 185 -13.15 -6.38 8.31
C LEU A 185 -13.53 -6.44 9.80
N ASP A 186 -12.79 -5.78 10.69
CA ASP A 186 -13.21 -5.48 12.06
C ASP A 186 -13.92 -4.11 12.20
N GLY A 187 -14.12 -3.40 11.08
CA GLY A 187 -14.83 -2.14 10.95
C GLY A 187 -13.96 -0.89 11.09
N PHE A 188 -12.70 -1.01 11.51
CA PHE A 188 -11.83 0.17 11.65
C PHE A 188 -11.42 0.73 10.28
N PRO A 189 -11.26 2.05 10.16
CA PRO A 189 -10.78 2.68 8.93
C PRO A 189 -9.33 2.27 8.61
N ILE A 190 -9.03 2.23 7.32
CA ILE A 190 -7.68 2.10 6.78
C ILE A 190 -7.34 3.42 6.09
N TYR A 191 -6.25 4.04 6.52
CA TYR A 191 -5.68 5.23 5.92
C TYR A 191 -4.45 4.88 5.08
N GLY A 192 -4.26 5.58 3.97
CA GLY A 192 -3.08 5.47 3.13
C GLY A 192 -1.83 6.01 3.82
N PRO A 193 -0.68 5.90 3.14
CA PRO A 193 0.55 6.50 3.65
C PRO A 193 0.41 8.01 3.75
N GLY A 194 1.24 8.59 4.61
CA GLY A 194 1.25 10.01 4.89
C GLY A 194 2.46 10.38 5.72
N ILE A 195 2.67 11.68 5.91
CA ILE A 195 3.73 12.20 6.75
C ILE A 195 3.29 12.19 8.20
N ASN A 196 4.09 11.54 9.03
CA ASN A 196 3.98 11.60 10.47
C ASN A 196 4.25 13.03 10.95
N PRO A 197 3.27 13.73 11.54
CA PRO A 197 3.44 15.11 11.97
C PRO A 197 4.46 15.26 13.11
N ASP A 198 4.72 14.20 13.88
CA ASP A 198 5.67 14.23 15.00
C ASP A 198 7.13 14.12 14.52
N THR A 199 7.37 13.43 13.41
CA THR A 199 8.73 13.14 12.92
C THR A 199 9.07 13.81 11.59
N GLY A 200 8.07 14.27 10.83
CA GLY A 200 8.24 14.77 9.47
C GLY A 200 8.59 13.69 8.43
N MET A 201 8.61 12.42 8.83
CA MET A 201 8.89 11.28 7.95
C MET A 201 7.60 10.56 7.55
N VAL A 202 7.63 9.75 6.50
CA VAL A 202 6.49 8.88 6.16
C VAL A 202 6.23 7.90 7.31
N TRP A 203 4.95 7.61 7.58
CA TRP A 203 4.56 6.61 8.57
C TRP A 203 5.26 5.26 8.37
N SER A 204 5.77 4.71 9.48
CA SER A 204 6.43 3.41 9.56
C SER A 204 5.82 2.54 10.65
N GLN A 205 6.15 1.25 10.65
CA GLN A 205 5.61 0.29 11.60
C GLN A 205 6.04 0.51 13.05
N SER A 206 7.11 1.27 13.29
CA SER A 206 7.44 1.70 14.66
C SER A 206 6.48 2.74 15.21
N ASP A 207 5.74 3.44 14.35
CA ASP A 207 4.76 4.44 14.74
C ASP A 207 3.38 3.83 15.04
N MET A 208 3.20 2.55 14.70
CA MET A 208 1.94 1.82 14.83
C MET A 208 1.90 0.97 16.10
N ASP A 209 0.77 0.37 16.39
CA ASP A 209 0.54 -0.72 17.33
C ASP A 209 0.84 -2.09 16.69
N PHE A 210 0.82 -3.18 17.47
CA PHE A 210 1.22 -4.49 16.96
C PHE A 210 0.39 -4.95 15.77
N CYS A 211 -0.87 -4.54 15.67
CA CYS A 211 -1.73 -4.89 14.55
C CYS A 211 -1.53 -4.03 13.31
N GLY A 212 -0.80 -2.93 13.40
CA GLY A 212 -0.52 -2.02 12.27
C GLY A 212 -1.40 -0.77 12.26
N GLY A 213 -2.04 -0.43 13.38
CA GLY A 213 -2.81 0.81 13.49
C GLY A 213 -2.40 1.63 14.70
N LYS A 214 -2.93 2.83 14.84
CA LYS A 214 -2.63 3.69 15.99
C LYS A 214 -3.82 4.56 16.32
N GLU A 215 -3.82 5.04 17.56
CA GLU A 215 -4.78 6.04 18.00
C GLU A 215 -4.25 7.45 17.72
N VAL A 216 -5.06 8.27 17.05
CA VAL A 216 -4.84 9.70 16.84
C VAL A 216 -6.11 10.41 17.29
N ASP A 217 -5.98 11.37 18.20
CA ASP A 217 -7.11 12.14 18.76
C ASP A 217 -8.26 11.26 19.29
N GLY A 218 -7.94 10.16 19.96
CA GLY A 218 -8.93 9.23 20.52
C GLY A 218 -9.56 8.27 19.50
N LYS A 219 -9.09 8.30 18.24
CA LYS A 219 -9.61 7.47 17.15
C LYS A 219 -8.55 6.52 16.66
N TYR A 220 -8.84 5.22 16.74
CA TYR A 220 -7.96 4.20 16.19
C TYR A 220 -8.24 3.99 14.71
N ALA A 221 -7.17 3.87 13.93
CA ALA A 221 -7.22 3.47 12.54
C ALA A 221 -5.98 2.66 12.16
N TYR A 222 -6.09 1.85 11.11
CA TYR A 222 -4.93 1.27 10.45
C TYR A 222 -4.32 2.28 9.49
N TYR A 223 -2.99 2.25 9.36
CA TYR A 223 -2.27 3.13 8.45
C TYR A 223 -1.37 2.30 7.55
N VAL A 224 -1.44 2.57 6.25
CA VAL A 224 -0.50 2.01 5.30
C VAL A 224 0.87 2.66 5.53
N THR A 225 1.90 1.83 5.63
CA THR A 225 3.27 2.20 6.02
C THR A 225 4.28 1.70 5.00
N VAL A 226 5.44 2.35 4.96
CA VAL A 226 6.53 2.04 4.00
C VAL A 226 7.19 0.68 4.24
N ASP A 227 7.05 0.12 5.44
CA ASP A 227 7.71 -1.10 5.86
C ASP A 227 6.70 -2.18 6.28
N PHE A 228 7.11 -3.44 6.10
CA PHE A 228 6.34 -4.61 6.49
C PHE A 228 5.89 -4.52 7.95
N PRO A 229 4.61 -4.80 8.29
CA PRO A 229 3.54 -5.40 7.47
C PRO A 229 2.75 -4.50 6.51
N TYR A 230 3.16 -3.28 6.21
CA TYR A 230 2.48 -2.34 5.31
C TYR A 230 1.10 -1.89 5.78
N VAL A 231 0.08 -2.77 5.84
CA VAL A 231 -1.30 -2.47 6.27
C VAL A 231 -1.54 -3.01 7.69
N LEU A 232 -2.43 -3.99 7.88
CA LEU A 232 -2.68 -4.65 9.16
C LEU A 232 -2.24 -6.12 9.15
N GLN A 233 -1.57 -6.54 10.21
CA GLN A 233 -1.18 -7.95 10.40
C GLN A 233 -2.10 -8.72 11.34
N CYS A 234 -2.88 -8.03 12.19
CA CYS A 234 -3.94 -8.60 13.01
C CYS A 234 -5.10 -7.63 13.11
N TYR A 235 -6.27 -8.13 13.52
CA TYR A 235 -7.42 -7.29 13.84
C TYR A 235 -7.32 -6.79 15.29
N ARG A 236 -7.28 -5.47 15.44
CA ARG A 236 -7.43 -4.73 16.70
C ARG A 236 -8.85 -4.85 17.24
N GLY A 237 -9.84 -4.91 16.35
CA GLY A 237 -11.26 -5.10 16.67
C GLY A 237 -11.73 -6.55 16.58
N GLU A 238 -12.93 -6.79 17.06
CA GLU A 238 -13.63 -8.08 16.94
C GLU A 238 -14.19 -8.27 15.53
N THR A 239 -13.93 -9.42 14.94
CA THR A 239 -14.50 -9.80 13.63
C THR A 239 -15.73 -10.70 13.75
N SER A 240 -16.14 -11.07 14.98
CA SER A 240 -17.23 -12.04 15.21
C SER A 240 -18.59 -11.57 14.73
N SER A 241 -18.77 -10.26 14.57
CA SER A 241 -19.98 -9.61 14.06
C SER A 241 -19.90 -9.29 12.57
N THR A 242 -18.82 -9.68 11.89
CA THR A 242 -18.67 -9.53 10.45
C THR A 242 -19.17 -10.78 9.74
N PHE A 243 -19.94 -10.60 8.68
CA PHE A 243 -20.48 -11.70 7.87
C PHE A 243 -20.05 -11.56 6.42
N ARG A 244 -19.62 -12.66 5.81
CA ARG A 244 -19.33 -12.80 4.38
C ARG A 244 -20.40 -13.67 3.75
N ASN A 245 -21.15 -13.14 2.78
CA ASN A 245 -22.23 -13.87 2.11
C ASN A 245 -23.24 -14.52 3.09
N GLY A 246 -23.50 -13.88 4.24
CA GLY A 246 -24.39 -14.38 5.29
C GLY A 246 -23.75 -15.38 6.27
N GLU A 247 -22.50 -15.79 6.07
CA GLU A 247 -21.76 -16.66 6.98
C GLU A 247 -20.82 -15.85 7.87
N GLN A 248 -20.59 -16.30 9.11
CA GLN A 248 -19.69 -15.60 10.03
C GLN A 248 -18.26 -15.61 9.48
N PHE A 249 -17.68 -14.42 9.34
CA PHE A 249 -16.31 -14.26 8.85
C PHE A 249 -15.29 -14.82 9.85
N GLN A 250 -14.35 -15.61 9.33
CA GLN A 250 -13.21 -16.14 10.09
C GLN A 250 -11.97 -15.36 9.69
N GLY A 251 -11.56 -14.42 10.54
CA GLY A 251 -10.47 -13.49 10.27
C GLY A 251 -9.08 -13.96 10.70
N SER A 252 -8.94 -15.18 11.24
CA SER A 252 -7.64 -15.68 11.72
C SER A 252 -6.84 -16.40 10.63
N GLY A 253 -5.54 -16.15 10.65
CA GLY A 253 -4.53 -16.80 9.81
C GLY A 253 -3.58 -17.66 10.63
N ASN A 254 -2.69 -18.37 9.92
CA ASN A 254 -1.75 -19.32 10.49
C ASN A 254 -0.28 -18.85 10.41
N CYS A 255 -0.02 -17.66 9.88
CA CYS A 255 1.32 -17.11 9.80
C CYS A 255 1.78 -16.59 11.16
N ALA A 256 3.09 -16.65 11.39
CA ALA A 256 3.67 -15.97 12.54
C ALA A 256 3.79 -14.47 12.24
N ALA A 257 3.51 -13.64 13.24
CA ALA A 257 3.62 -12.19 13.12
C ALA A 257 5.05 -11.75 12.76
N ASN A 258 5.19 -10.54 12.22
CA ASN A 258 6.48 -9.90 11.93
C ASN A 258 7.43 -10.76 11.07
N ASN A 259 6.88 -11.57 10.15
CA ASN A 259 7.65 -12.41 9.24
C ASN A 259 8.51 -13.49 9.95
N GLU A 260 8.24 -13.81 11.22
CA GLU A 260 9.03 -14.78 12.00
C GLU A 260 8.88 -16.24 11.51
N GLY A 261 7.90 -16.51 10.63
CA GLY A 261 7.65 -17.82 10.03
C GLY A 261 8.29 -18.02 8.65
N CYS A 262 8.90 -16.98 8.07
CA CYS A 262 9.45 -17.04 6.73
C CYS A 262 10.74 -17.87 6.69
N SER A 263 10.79 -18.87 5.81
CA SER A 263 11.98 -19.68 5.55
C SER A 263 12.27 -19.71 4.05
N PRO A 264 13.38 -19.09 3.59
CA PRO A 264 13.75 -19.02 2.17
C PRO A 264 13.84 -20.40 1.47
N GLY A 265 14.04 -21.48 2.25
CA GLY A 265 14.13 -22.84 1.74
C GLY A 265 12.82 -23.48 1.27
N ASN A 266 11.67 -22.84 1.50
CA ASN A 266 10.37 -23.30 1.00
C ASN A 266 9.94 -22.59 -0.30
N MET A 267 10.78 -21.72 -0.87
CA MET A 267 10.42 -20.91 -2.02
C MET A 267 10.58 -21.69 -3.33
N ALA A 268 9.47 -22.05 -3.96
CA ALA A 268 9.42 -22.21 -5.41
C ALA A 268 9.04 -20.84 -5.98
N ILE A 269 10.03 -20.07 -6.47
CA ILE A 269 9.74 -18.92 -7.34
C ILE A 269 9.01 -19.48 -8.57
N GLY A 270 7.72 -19.16 -8.68
CA GLY A 270 6.87 -19.55 -9.81
C GLY A 270 5.98 -20.79 -9.64
N GLY A 271 5.69 -21.27 -8.42
CA GLY A 271 4.95 -22.52 -8.21
C GLY A 271 3.69 -22.42 -7.35
N THR A 272 2.54 -22.67 -7.98
CA THR A 272 1.22 -23.02 -7.43
C THR A 272 1.24 -23.57 -6.00
N GLY A 273 0.41 -23.00 -5.12
CA GLY A 273 0.14 -23.53 -3.80
C GLY A 273 -0.15 -25.04 -3.81
N GLY A 274 0.55 -25.76 -2.95
CA GLY A 274 0.35 -27.19 -2.72
C GLY A 274 1.04 -27.62 -1.41
N PRO A 275 0.40 -28.43 -0.55
CA PRO A 275 0.86 -28.67 0.80
C PRO A 275 1.89 -29.81 0.83
N SER A 276 3.03 -29.61 1.50
CA SER A 276 3.71 -30.74 2.13
C SER A 276 4.60 -30.29 3.29
N GLY A 277 4.27 -30.76 4.48
CA GLY A 277 5.04 -30.52 5.69
C GLY A 277 6.26 -31.44 5.80
N ARG A 278 7.20 -31.04 6.67
CA ARG A 278 8.12 -31.92 7.39
C ARG A 278 8.72 -31.21 8.61
N PRO A 279 9.11 -31.95 9.67
CA PRO A 279 9.21 -31.42 11.04
C PRO A 279 10.53 -30.70 11.35
N ALA A 280 10.45 -29.77 12.30
CA ALA A 280 11.53 -28.93 12.80
C ALA A 280 12.69 -29.74 13.42
N GLY A 281 13.92 -29.34 13.09
CA GLY A 281 15.16 -29.75 13.76
C GLY A 281 15.52 -28.84 14.96
N PRO A 282 16.42 -29.27 15.86
CA PRO A 282 16.54 -28.73 17.22
C PRO A 282 17.37 -27.44 17.32
N PRO A 283 17.25 -26.68 18.44
CA PRO A 283 17.69 -25.30 18.51
C PRO A 283 19.13 -25.14 19.01
N GLY A 284 19.84 -24.15 18.44
CA GLY A 284 20.96 -23.52 19.11
C GLY A 284 21.90 -22.72 18.20
N ARG A 285 21.93 -21.39 18.35
CA ARG A 285 23.08 -20.65 18.91
C ARG A 285 22.91 -19.11 18.88
N LYS A 286 23.37 -18.54 19.99
CA LYS A 286 23.64 -17.17 20.47
C LYS A 286 23.64 -15.98 19.49
N ARG A 287 23.02 -14.90 20.00
CA ARG A 287 23.03 -13.50 19.54
C ARG A 287 24.44 -12.91 19.37
N ARG A 288 24.61 -12.08 18.34
CA ARG A 288 25.67 -11.06 18.22
C ARG A 288 25.04 -9.71 17.86
N ASP A 289 25.60 -8.67 18.46
CA ASP A 289 25.21 -7.27 18.36
C ASP A 289 25.33 -6.71 16.95
N VAL A 290 24.41 -5.78 16.70
CA VAL A 290 23.91 -5.30 15.42
C VAL A 290 24.47 -3.91 15.14
N LYS A 291 24.93 -3.68 13.90
CA LYS A 291 24.87 -2.37 13.24
C LYS A 291 23.95 -2.52 12.03
N ASP A 292 23.00 -1.59 11.95
CA ASP A 292 21.75 -1.63 11.20
C ASP A 292 21.93 -1.02 9.80
N PRO A 293 21.65 -1.75 8.73
CA PRO A 293 21.77 -1.18 7.41
C PRO A 293 20.60 -0.29 7.00
N THR A 294 19.57 -0.05 7.84
CA THR A 294 18.39 0.78 7.45
C THR A 294 18.81 2.21 7.17
N GLU A 295 19.92 2.56 7.80
CA GLU A 295 20.80 3.66 7.53
C GLU A 295 21.15 3.82 6.04
N SER A 296 21.39 2.76 5.26
CA SER A 296 21.75 2.86 3.83
C SER A 296 20.60 3.30 2.91
N TRP A 297 19.36 2.95 3.23
CA TRP A 297 18.17 3.38 2.45
C TRP A 297 17.77 4.82 2.80
N PHE A 298 17.98 5.23 4.06
CA PHE A 298 17.90 6.64 4.47
C PHE A 298 19.12 7.47 4.00
N ASN A 299 20.27 6.86 3.73
CA ASN A 299 21.43 7.56 3.16
C ASN A 299 21.28 7.80 1.63
N GLU A 300 20.33 7.16 0.94
CA GLU A 300 19.95 7.61 -0.41
C GLU A 300 19.14 8.94 -0.33
N LEU A 301 18.46 9.20 0.81
CA LEU A 301 17.93 10.54 1.15
C LEU A 301 19.04 11.53 1.55
N GLU A 302 20.31 11.12 1.61
CA GLU A 302 21.46 12.04 1.76
C GLU A 302 21.60 12.96 0.52
N TYR A 303 21.02 12.57 -0.63
CA TYR A 303 20.78 13.46 -1.78
C TYR A 303 19.82 14.62 -1.45
N LEU A 304 18.85 14.42 -0.55
CA LEU A 304 18.01 15.51 -0.02
C LEU A 304 18.72 16.28 1.10
N SER A 305 19.71 15.67 1.78
CA SER A 305 20.56 16.34 2.76
C SER A 305 21.56 17.32 2.14
N SER A 306 21.81 17.26 0.83
CA SER A 306 22.56 18.31 0.13
C SER A 306 21.83 19.66 0.09
N LEU A 307 20.60 19.73 0.61
CA LEU A 307 19.83 20.95 0.89
C LEU A 307 20.05 21.50 2.32
N GLY A 308 20.86 20.83 3.16
CA GLY A 308 21.60 21.45 4.25
C GLY A 308 20.88 21.71 5.58
N ASN A 309 20.44 20.67 6.30
CA ASN A 309 20.24 20.73 7.77
C ASN A 309 19.99 19.34 8.38
N ILE A 310 20.80 18.92 9.36
CA ILE A 310 20.38 18.52 10.73
C ILE A 310 21.57 17.98 11.56
N SER A 311 21.47 18.21 12.87
CA SER A 311 22.52 18.23 13.90
C SER A 311 22.61 16.96 14.77
N SER A 312 23.63 16.92 15.65
CA SER A 312 24.05 15.86 16.57
C SER A 312 23.03 15.36 17.63
N TYR A 313 21.76 15.73 17.54
CA TYR A 313 20.68 15.25 18.41
C TYR A 313 20.18 13.84 18.00
N SER A 314 20.39 13.47 16.73
CA SER A 314 19.97 12.19 16.12
C SER A 314 20.68 10.96 16.71
N GLY A 315 21.88 11.14 17.29
CA GLY A 315 22.68 10.04 17.84
C GLY A 315 22.18 9.51 19.19
N GLU A 316 21.43 10.30 19.96
CA GLU A 316 21.03 9.94 21.33
C GLU A 316 19.65 9.26 21.37
N ILE A 317 18.78 9.53 20.39
CA ILE A 317 17.43 8.93 20.26
C ILE A 317 17.50 7.45 19.82
N LEU A 318 18.55 7.07 19.08
CA LEU A 318 18.82 5.68 18.70
C LEU A 318 19.17 4.76 19.88
N SER A 319 19.39 5.31 21.08
CA SER A 319 19.72 4.52 22.28
C SER A 319 18.50 3.94 23.02
N LYS A 320 17.26 4.20 22.56
CA LYS A 320 16.02 3.79 23.27
C LYS A 320 15.02 3.04 22.39
N VAL A 321 15.50 2.07 21.63
CA VAL A 321 14.68 1.15 20.81
C VAL A 321 14.04 0.07 21.70
N GLY A 322 12.78 0.29 22.07
CA GLY A 322 11.93 -0.71 22.73
C GLY A 322 10.71 -1.05 21.88
N SER A 323 10.56 -2.34 21.56
CA SER A 323 9.37 -3.02 21.00
C SER A 323 8.84 -2.58 19.63
N ARG A 324 9.62 -2.80 18.57
CA ARG A 324 9.27 -3.65 17.42
C ARG A 324 10.45 -3.85 16.48
N ARG A 325 10.60 -5.07 15.95
CA ARG A 325 11.69 -5.41 15.03
C ARG A 325 11.30 -4.94 13.63
N ARG A 326 11.53 -3.66 13.33
CA ARG A 326 11.73 -3.23 11.93
C ARG A 326 12.68 -4.25 11.28
N ARG A 327 12.40 -4.69 10.05
CA ARG A 327 13.38 -5.50 9.33
C ARG A 327 14.65 -4.66 9.23
N SER A 328 15.74 -5.11 9.86
CA SER A 328 17.02 -4.41 9.68
C SER A 328 17.31 -4.40 8.19
N VAL A 329 17.91 -3.36 7.62
CA VAL A 329 18.18 -3.45 6.17
C VAL A 329 19.28 -4.44 5.86
N ALA A 330 20.00 -5.02 6.82
CA ALA A 330 20.81 -6.22 6.54
C ALA A 330 19.86 -7.33 6.10
N THR A 331 18.78 -7.50 6.84
CA THR A 331 17.74 -8.47 6.57
C THR A 331 16.91 -8.08 5.34
N LEU A 332 16.58 -6.79 5.13
CA LEU A 332 15.85 -6.36 3.92
C LEU A 332 16.73 -6.48 2.68
N SER A 333 17.97 -6.01 2.76
CA SER A 333 18.98 -6.17 1.71
C SER A 333 19.18 -7.63 1.37
N ALA A 334 19.41 -8.49 2.37
CA ALA A 334 19.59 -9.92 2.12
C ALA A 334 18.35 -10.54 1.48
N ALA A 335 17.14 -10.17 1.91
CA ALA A 335 15.92 -10.67 1.31
C ALA A 335 15.73 -10.16 -0.13
N ILE A 336 16.11 -8.92 -0.44
CA ILE A 336 16.14 -8.38 -1.81
C ILE A 336 17.19 -9.12 -2.65
N ASP A 337 18.39 -9.32 -2.10
CA ASP A 337 19.49 -10.01 -2.77
C ASP A 337 19.09 -11.47 -3.06
N ASP A 338 18.42 -12.16 -2.13
CA ASP A 338 17.87 -13.51 -2.32
C ASP A 338 16.85 -13.57 -3.48
N VAL A 339 15.98 -12.56 -3.60
CA VAL A 339 14.99 -12.48 -4.69
C VAL A 339 15.67 -12.23 -6.04
N ILE A 340 16.66 -11.34 -6.09
CA ILE A 340 17.44 -11.04 -7.29
C ILE A 340 18.24 -12.28 -7.73
N ASP A 341 18.92 -12.95 -6.79
CA ASP A 341 19.75 -14.13 -7.04
C ASP A 341 18.90 -15.34 -7.48
N ALA A 342 17.64 -15.40 -7.06
CA ALA A 342 16.70 -16.43 -7.48
C ALA A 342 16.18 -16.25 -8.93
N GLY A 343 16.62 -15.21 -9.64
CA GLY A 343 16.62 -15.17 -11.10
C GLY A 343 15.56 -14.29 -11.76
N ASP A 344 14.92 -13.36 -11.04
CA ASP A 344 14.08 -12.35 -11.70
C ASP A 344 14.95 -11.21 -12.27
N ALA A 345 15.44 -11.44 -13.50
CA ALA A 345 16.29 -10.49 -14.21
C ALA A 345 15.62 -9.13 -14.53
N ARG A 346 14.31 -8.96 -14.29
CA ARG A 346 13.59 -7.70 -14.53
C ARG A 346 13.88 -6.64 -13.47
N PHE A 347 14.37 -7.03 -12.29
CA PHE A 347 14.51 -6.12 -11.17
C PHE A 347 15.96 -6.08 -10.66
N THR A 348 16.54 -4.88 -10.64
CA THR A 348 17.77 -4.62 -9.88
C THR A 348 17.41 -4.18 -8.47
N LYS A 349 18.37 -4.27 -7.54
CA LYS A 349 18.20 -3.78 -6.16
C LYS A 349 17.74 -2.32 -6.09
N ASN A 350 18.27 -1.46 -6.96
CA ASN A 350 17.87 -0.06 -7.02
C ASN A 350 16.41 0.10 -7.46
N ILE A 351 16.00 -0.66 -8.48
CA ILE A 351 14.61 -0.71 -8.94
C ILE A 351 13.68 -1.17 -7.81
N TYR A 352 14.04 -2.25 -7.09
CA TYR A 352 13.29 -2.73 -5.91
C TYR A 352 13.07 -1.62 -4.88
N LEU A 353 14.14 -0.92 -4.49
CA LEU A 353 14.05 0.15 -3.48
C LEU A 353 13.23 1.35 -3.95
N LYS A 354 13.28 1.69 -5.24
CA LYS A 354 12.49 2.76 -5.83
C LYS A 354 10.99 2.44 -5.79
N HIS A 355 10.60 1.20 -6.09
CA HIS A 355 9.20 0.79 -6.03
C HIS A 355 8.63 0.72 -4.61
N LEU A 356 9.49 0.47 -3.61
CA LEU A 356 9.11 0.50 -2.18
C LEU A 356 9.03 1.93 -1.62
N SER A 357 9.58 2.94 -2.31
CA SER A 357 9.55 4.32 -1.85
C SER A 357 8.20 4.99 -2.13
N TYR A 358 7.56 5.51 -1.10
CA TYR A 358 6.36 6.34 -1.27
C TYR A 358 6.79 7.78 -1.54
N GLN A 359 6.32 8.32 -2.65
CA GLN A 359 6.41 9.74 -2.91
C GLN A 359 5.14 10.38 -2.36
N CYS A 360 5.29 11.12 -1.26
CA CYS A 360 4.19 11.80 -0.61
C CYS A 360 4.40 13.30 -0.70
N ASN A 361 3.64 13.96 -1.56
CA ASN A 361 3.65 15.41 -1.69
C ASN A 361 2.28 15.90 -2.19
N SER A 362 1.95 17.16 -1.87
CA SER A 362 0.64 17.76 -2.16
C SER A 362 0.33 17.88 -3.66
N CYS A 363 1.32 17.71 -4.52
CA CYS A 363 1.22 17.82 -5.97
C CYS A 363 1.12 16.45 -6.66
N ASN A 364 1.15 15.34 -5.92
CA ASN A 364 1.04 14.01 -6.51
C ASN A 364 -0.40 13.71 -6.87
N GLY A 365 -0.68 13.56 -8.15
CA GLY A 365 -1.91 12.99 -8.68
C GLY A 365 -1.95 11.47 -8.52
N ALA A 366 -3.13 10.89 -8.77
CA ALA A 366 -3.29 9.44 -8.77
C ALA A 366 -2.48 8.82 -9.93
N ARG A 367 -1.97 7.61 -9.71
CA ARG A 367 -1.35 6.83 -10.78
C ARG A 367 -2.43 6.09 -11.58
N ASP A 368 -2.27 6.05 -12.89
CA ASP A 368 -2.99 5.12 -13.78
C ASP A 368 -2.00 4.43 -14.73
N LEU A 369 -2.42 3.40 -15.44
CA LEU A 369 -1.57 2.69 -16.40
C LEU A 369 -1.93 3.06 -17.84
N ASN A 370 -0.92 3.31 -18.66
CA ASN A 370 -1.05 3.52 -20.08
C ASN A 370 -1.25 2.19 -20.82
N THR A 371 -1.60 2.26 -22.10
CA THR A 371 -1.89 1.10 -22.95
C THR A 371 -0.77 0.08 -23.07
N ASP A 372 0.48 0.51 -22.87
CA ASP A 372 1.71 -0.30 -22.84
C ASP A 372 2.13 -0.74 -21.43
N CYS A 373 1.24 -0.54 -20.45
CA CYS A 373 1.42 -0.85 -19.04
C CYS A 373 2.45 0.01 -18.29
N THR A 374 2.95 1.08 -18.90
CA THR A 374 3.70 2.10 -18.15
C THR A 374 2.77 2.86 -17.22
N GLY A 375 3.27 3.28 -16.06
CA GLY A 375 2.51 4.08 -15.11
C GLY A 375 2.59 5.55 -15.48
N ILE A 376 1.48 6.26 -15.46
CA ILE A 376 1.45 7.71 -15.62
C ILE A 376 1.20 8.32 -14.25
N LEU A 377 2.07 9.25 -13.84
CA LEU A 377 1.89 10.04 -12.63
C LEU A 377 1.79 11.51 -13.02
N ASP A 378 0.65 12.11 -12.68
CA ASP A 378 0.39 13.53 -12.92
C ASP A 378 0.86 14.36 -11.73
N ASN A 379 1.65 15.41 -11.99
CA ASN A 379 1.94 16.43 -11.01
C ASN A 379 0.84 17.50 -11.08
N THR A 380 -0.10 17.48 -10.14
CA THR A 380 -1.30 18.35 -10.13
C THR A 380 -0.97 19.84 -9.98
N CYS A 381 0.19 20.18 -9.43
CA CYS A 381 0.62 21.57 -9.29
C CYS A 381 1.20 22.18 -10.57
N THR A 382 1.79 21.36 -11.44
CA THR A 382 2.50 21.82 -12.65
C THR A 382 1.83 21.36 -13.94
N GLY A 383 0.97 20.34 -13.87
CA GLY A 383 0.39 19.66 -15.03
C GLY A 383 1.35 18.69 -15.74
N VAL A 384 2.59 18.53 -15.24
CA VAL A 384 3.60 17.65 -15.84
C VAL A 384 3.24 16.19 -15.58
N LYS A 385 3.31 15.36 -16.63
CA LYS A 385 3.12 13.91 -16.55
C LYS A 385 4.45 13.19 -16.61
N SER A 386 4.67 12.27 -15.67
CA SER A 386 5.87 11.42 -15.62
C SER A 386 5.51 9.98 -15.99
N VAL A 387 6.37 9.31 -16.76
CA VAL A 387 6.17 7.92 -17.20
C VAL A 387 7.06 6.99 -16.38
N LEU A 388 6.41 6.11 -15.64
CA LEU A 388 7.02 5.12 -14.79
C LEU A 388 7.06 3.77 -15.50
N THR A 389 8.22 3.12 -15.53
CA THR A 389 8.35 1.75 -16.03
C THR A 389 8.78 0.82 -14.91
N ILE A 390 8.70 -0.49 -15.15
CA ILE A 390 9.23 -1.52 -14.25
C ILE A 390 10.76 -1.39 -14.13
N GLU A 391 11.45 -0.87 -15.15
CA GLU A 391 12.91 -0.69 -15.14
C GLU A 391 13.33 0.63 -14.45
N GLY A 392 12.37 1.49 -14.10
CA GLY A 392 12.59 2.80 -13.50
C GLY A 392 11.80 3.92 -14.20
N ASP A 393 11.90 5.12 -13.64
CA ASP A 393 11.34 6.36 -14.21
C ASP A 393 12.16 6.74 -15.44
N ASP A 394 11.54 6.68 -16.62
CA ASP A 394 12.10 7.32 -17.81
C ASP A 394 11.49 8.71 -17.83
N SER A 395 12.25 9.70 -17.34
CA SER A 395 11.82 11.09 -17.22
C SER A 395 11.72 11.76 -18.60
N SER A 396 11.00 11.13 -19.53
CA SER A 396 10.55 11.75 -20.76
C SER A 396 9.35 12.63 -20.40
N GLU A 397 9.62 13.90 -20.13
CA GLU A 397 8.59 14.93 -20.02
C GLU A 397 7.78 14.93 -21.32
N THR A 398 6.57 14.39 -21.28
CA THR A 398 5.63 14.50 -22.40
C THR A 398 4.69 15.67 -22.11
N SER A 399 5.05 16.86 -22.60
CA SER A 399 4.12 17.97 -22.69
C SER A 399 3.05 17.61 -23.74
N GLN A 400 1.88 17.15 -23.31
CA GLN A 400 0.72 17.10 -24.20
C GLN A 400 0.16 18.51 -24.35
N ASP A 401 0.62 19.20 -25.40
CA ASP A 401 -0.01 20.42 -25.89
C ASP A 401 -1.47 20.12 -26.27
N THR A 402 -2.37 20.88 -25.68
CA THR A 402 -3.80 20.91 -26.00
C THR A 402 -4.02 21.27 -27.47
N GLU A 403 -4.64 20.35 -28.22
CA GLU A 403 -5.31 20.65 -29.48
C GLU A 403 -6.44 21.67 -29.24
N ASN A 404 -6.28 22.89 -29.76
CA ASN A 404 -7.42 23.67 -30.22
C ASN A 404 -7.05 24.60 -31.37
N GLN A 405 -8.03 24.82 -32.25
CA GLN A 405 -7.92 25.14 -33.66
C GLN A 405 -7.48 26.57 -34.03
N ASN A 406 -6.95 26.67 -35.27
CA ASN A 406 -7.01 27.78 -36.24
C ASN A 406 -6.41 29.15 -35.88
N SER A 407 -5.31 29.52 -36.54
CA SER A 407 -5.34 30.54 -37.62
C SER A 407 -3.98 30.68 -38.35
N GLU A 408 -4.11 30.84 -39.65
CA GLU A 408 -3.17 31.10 -40.75
C GLU A 408 -1.91 31.96 -40.52
N ASN A 409 -0.87 31.59 -41.30
CA ASN A 409 0.11 32.44 -42.01
C ASN A 409 1.10 33.33 -41.23
N GLU A 410 2.42 33.04 -41.32
CA GLU A 410 3.32 33.46 -42.42
C GLU A 410 4.82 33.45 -41.99
N ASN A 411 5.68 32.97 -42.90
CA ASN A 411 7.08 33.33 -43.16
C ASN A 411 8.17 33.35 -42.04
N GLY A 412 9.10 32.38 -42.18
CA GLY A 412 10.49 32.68 -42.60
C GLY A 412 11.56 32.92 -41.53
N GLY A 413 12.67 32.15 -41.60
CA GLY A 413 13.98 32.60 -41.08
C GLY A 413 14.88 31.53 -40.48
N ASN A 414 15.97 31.20 -41.17
CA ASN A 414 17.15 30.47 -40.70
C ASN A 414 17.80 31.11 -39.44
N GLY A 415 18.43 30.30 -38.58
CA GLY A 415 19.43 30.80 -37.63
C GLY A 415 19.91 29.82 -36.55
N SER A 416 20.98 29.09 -36.86
CA SER A 416 22.15 28.70 -36.02
C SER A 416 22.09 28.72 -34.48
N ASP A 417 22.57 27.61 -33.91
CA ASP A 417 23.48 27.45 -32.76
C ASP A 417 23.39 28.40 -31.55
N ALA A 418 23.05 27.85 -30.38
CA ALA A 418 23.67 28.25 -29.11
C ALA A 418 23.57 27.15 -28.05
N ILE A 419 24.75 26.70 -27.60
CA ILE A 419 25.00 25.86 -26.43
C ILE A 419 25.07 26.77 -25.18
N THR A 420 24.74 26.18 -24.00
CA THR A 420 25.02 26.58 -22.58
C THR A 420 24.18 27.68 -21.91
N PRO A 421 24.11 27.77 -20.55
CA PRO A 421 24.26 26.76 -19.47
C PRO A 421 23.18 26.85 -18.34
N ILE A 422 23.25 25.88 -17.42
CA ILE A 422 22.78 25.81 -16.03
C ILE A 422 22.57 27.18 -15.34
N PHE A 423 21.43 27.39 -14.67
CA PHE A 423 21.30 28.35 -13.57
C PHE A 423 20.43 27.83 -12.42
N LEU A 424 21.11 27.63 -11.29
CA LEU A 424 20.61 27.44 -9.93
C LEU A 424 20.14 28.80 -9.38
N MET A 425 18.93 28.91 -8.83
CA MET A 425 18.57 30.04 -7.95
C MET A 425 17.90 29.56 -6.67
N LEU A 426 18.69 29.59 -5.59
CA LEU A 426 18.25 29.74 -4.21
C LEU A 426 17.51 31.06 -4.03
N PHE A 427 16.44 31.08 -3.23
CA PHE A 427 16.21 32.16 -2.25
C PHE A 427 15.46 31.64 -1.01
N VAL A 428 16.12 31.77 0.15
CA VAL A 428 15.55 31.70 1.50
C VAL A 428 15.56 33.12 2.08
N SER A 429 14.47 33.52 2.73
CA SER A 429 14.39 34.44 3.90
C SER A 429 12.93 34.46 4.37
N VAL A 430 12.54 33.71 5.42
CA VAL A 430 12.54 34.10 6.85
C VAL A 430 11.94 35.48 7.11
N ILE A 431 10.76 35.53 7.77
CA ILE A 431 10.47 36.45 8.89
C ILE A 431 9.55 35.73 9.89
N LEU A 432 10.02 35.66 11.14
CA LEU A 432 9.29 35.31 12.36
C LEU A 432 8.31 36.42 12.78
N THR A 433 7.11 36.04 13.22
CA THR A 433 6.49 36.43 14.51
C THR A 433 5.44 35.42 14.89
#